data_AF-A0A1G8AWZ1-F1
#
_entry.id   AF-A0A1G8AWZ1-F1
#
_cell.length_a   1.000
_cell.length_b   1.000
_cell.length_c   1.000
_cell.angle_alpha   90.00
_cell.angle_beta   90.00
_cell.angle_gamma   90.00
#
_symmetry.space_group_name_H-M   'P 1'
#
loop_
_entity.id
_entity.type
_entity.pdbx_description
1 polymer ?
#
loop_
_entity_poly.entity_id
_entity_poly.type
_entity_poly.pdbx_seq_one_letter_code
_entity_poly.pdbx_strand_id
1 'polypeptide(L)'
;MFDPIIVSAVFGSRKESAAVFESALTHCGIRPDESVFIDNTPSNLIAPSAIGMKVIFHDDEENDIDKLIATLTDELKVRLN
;
A
#
# COMPACT_ATOMS: atom_id res chain seq x y z
N MET A 1 6.05 -13.67 4.86
CA MET A 1 5.79 -14.26 3.52
C MET A 1 4.76 -13.38 2.86
N PHE A 2 5.02 -12.90 1.64
CA PHE A 2 4.10 -12.03 0.89
C PHE A 2 3.36 -12.88 -0.14
N ASP A 3 2.04 -12.73 -0.19
CA ASP A 3 1.19 -13.41 -1.14
C ASP A 3 0.02 -12.48 -1.49
N PRO A 4 -0.15 -12.03 -2.74
CA PRO A 4 0.71 -12.21 -3.90
C PRO A 4 1.90 -11.22 -3.94
N ILE A 5 2.95 -11.56 -4.70
CA ILE A 5 4.03 -10.61 -5.05
C ILE A 5 3.73 -10.02 -6.43
N ILE A 6 3.59 -8.70 -6.50
CA ILE A 6 3.29 -7.98 -7.74
C ILE A 6 4.42 -7.01 -8.05
N VAL A 7 4.99 -7.13 -9.26
CA VAL A 7 6.14 -6.32 -9.68
C VAL A 7 5.68 -5.30 -10.72
N SER A 8 5.79 -4.02 -10.40
CA SER A 8 5.37 -2.90 -11.25
C SER A 8 6.05 -2.88 -12.63
N ALA A 9 7.26 -3.44 -12.75
CA ALA A 9 7.98 -3.58 -14.02
C ALA A 9 7.21 -4.40 -15.08
N VAL A 10 6.31 -5.30 -14.65
CA VAL A 10 5.47 -6.11 -15.56
C VAL A 10 4.37 -5.26 -16.20
N PHE A 11 3.96 -4.15 -15.58
CA PHE A 11 2.86 -3.30 -16.03
C PHE A 11 3.29 -2.16 -16.97
N GLY A 12 4.60 -1.98 -17.19
CA GLY A 12 5.14 -0.97 -18.10
C GLY A 12 5.03 0.44 -17.53
N SER A 13 6.15 1.17 -17.55
CA SER A 13 6.41 2.42 -16.81
C SER A 13 5.55 3.65 -17.17
N ARG A 14 4.43 3.50 -17.88
CA ARG A 14 3.59 4.62 -18.34
C ARG A 14 2.10 4.32 -18.51
N LYS A 15 1.58 3.18 -18.05
CA LYS A 15 0.15 2.86 -18.17
C LYS A 15 -0.52 2.90 -16.81
N GLU A 16 -1.17 4.03 -16.54
CA GLU A 16 -2.13 4.30 -15.46
C GLU A 16 -1.64 3.89 -14.07
N SER A 17 -1.09 4.86 -13.32
CA SER A 17 -0.52 4.64 -11.98
C SER A 17 -1.45 3.90 -11.01
N ALA A 18 -2.77 3.93 -11.22
CA ALA A 18 -3.76 3.17 -10.46
C ALA A 18 -3.87 1.69 -10.86
N ALA A 19 -3.60 1.32 -12.11
CA ALA A 19 -3.89 0.00 -12.67
C ALA A 19 -3.13 -1.14 -11.97
N VAL A 20 -1.90 -0.89 -11.51
CA VAL A 20 -1.12 -1.88 -10.75
C VAL A 20 -1.80 -2.19 -9.40
N PHE A 21 -2.37 -1.18 -8.74
CA PHE A 21 -3.07 -1.33 -7.48
C PHE A 21 -4.42 -2.01 -7.69
N GLU A 22 -5.19 -1.62 -8.70
CA GLU A 22 -6.44 -2.29 -9.05
C GLU A 22 -6.23 -3.77 -9.40
N SER A 23 -5.15 -4.08 -10.13
CA SER A 23 -4.78 -5.46 -10.43
C SER A 23 -4.43 -6.22 -9.16
N ALA A 24 -3.68 -5.61 -8.24
CA ALA A 24 -3.35 -6.21 -6.95
C ALA A 24 -4.59 -6.53 -6.11
N LEU A 25 -5.48 -5.55 -5.95
CA LEU A 25 -6.73 -5.70 -5.24
C LEU A 25 -7.59 -6.81 -5.85
N THR A 26 -7.65 -6.88 -7.18
CA THR A 26 -8.39 -7.91 -7.92
C THR A 26 -7.81 -9.31 -7.68
N HIS A 27 -6.48 -9.47 -7.73
CA HIS A 27 -5.83 -10.76 -7.47
C HIS A 27 -5.99 -11.21 -6.02
N CYS A 28 -5.98 -10.27 -5.07
CA CYS A 28 -6.22 -10.55 -3.66
C CYS A 28 -7.70 -10.77 -3.33
N GLY A 29 -8.62 -10.36 -4.21
CA GLY A 29 -10.06 -10.39 -3.95
C GLY A 29 -10.50 -9.46 -2.82
N ILE A 30 -9.79 -8.34 -2.59
CA ILE A 30 -10.07 -7.38 -1.51
C ILE A 30 -10.51 -6.02 -2.05
N ARG A 31 -11.29 -5.28 -1.25
CA ARG A 31 -11.70 -3.92 -1.60
C ARG A 31 -10.60 -2.90 -1.29
N PRO A 32 -10.51 -1.77 -2.01
CA PRO A 32 -9.51 -0.74 -1.74
C PRO A 32 -9.49 -0.28 -0.27
N ASP A 33 -10.64 0.01 0.33
CA ASP A 33 -10.77 0.50 1.72
C ASP A 33 -10.46 -0.54 2.80
N GLU A 34 -10.36 -1.81 2.41
CA GLU A 34 -9.91 -2.92 3.26
C GLU A 34 -8.40 -3.17 3.15
N SER A 35 -7.70 -2.38 2.33
CA SER A 35 -6.27 -2.51 2.07
C SER A 35 -5.47 -1.31 2.59
N VAL A 36 -4.19 -1.57 2.89
CA VAL A 36 -3.22 -0.55 3.29
C VAL A 36 -2.02 -0.64 2.36
N PHE A 37 -1.61 0.48 1.78
CA PHE A 37 -0.38 0.62 1.00
C PHE A 37 0.67 1.40 1.80
N ILE A 38 1.89 0.86 1.91
CA ILE A 38 2.99 1.44 2.67
C ILE A 38 4.16 1.64 1.72
N ASP A 39 4.67 2.87 1.62
CA ASP A 39 5.78 3.22 0.71
C ASP A 39 6.59 4.38 1.30
N ASN A 40 7.87 4.47 0.94
CA ASN A 40 8.80 5.52 1.38
C ASN A 40 8.91 6.70 0.40
N THR A 41 8.11 6.72 -0.67
CA THR A 41 8.06 7.80 -1.65
C THR A 41 6.69 8.48 -1.65
N PRO A 42 6.58 9.79 -1.32
CA PRO A 42 5.28 10.45 -1.20
C PRO A 42 4.44 10.43 -2.49
N SER A 43 5.07 10.50 -3.66
CA SER A 43 4.35 10.46 -4.94
C SER A 43 3.70 9.10 -5.23
N ASN A 44 4.21 8.00 -4.66
CA ASN A 44 3.64 6.67 -4.84
C ASN A 44 2.32 6.51 -4.08
N LEU A 45 2.05 7.37 -3.08
CA LEU A 45 0.84 7.30 -2.27
C LEU A 45 -0.39 7.92 -2.97
N ILE A 46 -0.17 8.75 -3.99
CA ILE A 46 -1.25 9.51 -4.66
C ILE A 46 -2.24 8.57 -5.35
N ALA A 47 -1.76 7.65 -6.17
CA ALA A 47 -2.59 6.72 -6.93
C ALA A 47 -3.41 5.74 -6.06
N PRO A 48 -2.81 5.01 -5.08
CA PRO A 48 -3.57 4.10 -4.22
C PRO A 48 -4.57 4.86 -3.34
N SER A 49 -4.22 6.05 -2.85
CA SER A 49 -5.16 6.90 -2.11
C SER A 49 -6.34 7.34 -3.00
N ALA A 50 -6.09 7.70 -4.26
CA ALA A 50 -7.14 8.13 -5.20
C ALA A 50 -8.18 7.05 -5.51
N ILE A 51 -7.81 5.76 -5.43
CA ILE A 51 -8.73 4.62 -5.62
C ILE A 51 -9.34 4.11 -4.30
N GLY A 52 -9.08 4.79 -3.17
CA GLY A 52 -9.71 4.49 -1.88
C GLY A 52 -8.91 3.56 -0.96
N MET A 53 -7.64 3.27 -1.26
CA MET A 53 -6.78 2.55 -0.33
C MET A 53 -6.36 3.45 0.82
N LYS A 54 -6.17 2.86 2.01
CA LYS A 54 -5.43 3.52 3.10
C LYS A 54 -3.96 3.57 2.72
N VAL A 55 -3.29 4.69 2.98
CA VAL A 55 -1.88 4.86 2.64
C VAL A 55 -1.07 5.27 3.86
N ILE A 56 0.14 4.75 4.00
CA ILE A 56 1.10 5.13 5.02
C ILE A 56 2.41 5.51 4.33
N PHE A 57 2.89 6.70 4.63
CA PHE A 57 4.26 7.08 4.34
C PHE A 57 5.17 6.51 5.42
N HIS A 58 6.12 5.65 5.05
CA HIS A 58 7.13 5.13 5.97
C HIS A 58 8.51 5.58 5.52
N ASP A 59 9.09 6.53 6.25
CA ASP A 59 10.44 7.02 5.99
C ASP A 59 11.47 5.94 6.35
N ASP A 60 12.20 5.44 5.36
CA ASP A 60 13.20 4.37 5.56
C ASP A 60 14.51 4.88 6.15
N GLU A 61 14.78 6.20 6.12
CA GLU A 61 15.94 6.78 6.82
C GLU A 61 15.72 6.77 8.34
N GLU A 62 14.52 7.14 8.79
CA GLU A 62 14.12 7.08 10.20
C GLU A 62 13.83 5.63 10.63
N ASN A 63 13.21 4.85 9.74
CA ASN A 63 12.80 3.46 9.93
C ASN A 63 12.09 3.21 11.28
N ASP A 64 11.20 4.13 11.66
CA ASP A 64 10.47 4.09 12.92
C ASP A 64 9.36 3.03 12.89
N ILE A 65 9.73 1.81 13.25
CA ILE A 65 8.83 0.66 13.28
C ILE A 65 7.76 0.81 14.36
N ASP A 66 8.06 1.46 15.48
CA ASP A 66 7.11 1.63 16.59
C ASP A 66 5.97 2.56 16.16
N LYS A 67 6.30 3.64 15.46
CA LYS A 67 5.31 4.53 14.84
C LYS A 67 4.48 3.81 13.78
N LEU A 68 5.11 3.00 12.92
CA LEU A 68 4.37 2.22 11.92
C LEU A 68 3.37 1.26 12.57
N ILE A 69 3.79 0.55 13.62
CA ILE A 69 2.91 -0.33 14.40
C ILE A 69 1.76 0.45 15.02
N ALA A 70 2.05 1.58 15.68
CA ALA A 70 1.03 2.43 16.28
C ALA A 70 0.00 2.91 15.24
N THR A 71 0.43 3.38 14.07
CA THR A 71 -0.50 3.78 13.00
C THR A 71 -1.35 2.60 12.52
N LEU A 72 -0.76 1.41 12.35
CA LEU A 72 -1.50 0.21 11.94
C LEU A 72 -2.54 -0.21 12.97
N THR A 73 -2.20 -0.24 14.26
CA THR A 73 -3.09 -0.74 15.33
C THR A 73 -4.08 0.31 15.82
N ASP A 74 -3.63 1.55 15.99
CA ASP A 74 -4.38 2.57 16.72
C ASP A 74 -5.21 3.43 15.78
N GLU A 75 -4.70 3.74 14.60
CA GLU A 75 -5.42 4.53 13.60
C GLU A 75 -6.21 3.63 12.64
N LEU A 76 -5.54 2.64 12.05
CA LEU A 76 -6.16 1.80 11.01
C LEU A 76 -6.88 0.56 11.55
N LYS A 77 -6.74 0.28 12.86
CA LYS A 77 -7.36 -0.85 13.57
C LYS A 77 -7.03 -2.22 12.96
N VAL A 78 -5.85 -2.36 12.36
CA VAL A 78 -5.32 -3.62 11.85
C VAL A 78 -4.94 -4.52 13.02
N ARG A 79 -5.32 -5.80 12.93
CA ARG A 79 -4.88 -6.83 13.88
C ARG A 79 -3.54 -7.38 13.42
N LEU A 80 -2.50 -7.17 14.22
CA LEU A 80 -1.19 -7.78 14.03
C LEU A 80 -1.18 -9.10 14.82
N ASN A 81 -0.82 -10.19 14.16
CA ASN A 81 -0.82 -11.56 14.71
C ASN A 81 0.60 -12.02 15.04
#